data_AF-A0A935U5F2-F1
#
_entry.id   AF-A0A935U5F2-F1
#
_cell.length_a   1.000
_cell.length_b   1.000
_cell.length_c   1.000
_cell.angle_alpha   90.00
_cell.angle_beta   90.00
_cell.angle_gamma   90.00
#
_symmetry.space_group_name_H-M   'P 1'
#
loop_
_entity.id
_entity.type
_entity.pdbx_description
1 polymer ?
#
loop_
_entity_poly.entity_id
_entity_poly.type
_entity_poly.pdbx_seq_one_letter_code
_entity_poly.pdbx_strand_id
1 'polypeptide(L)'
;MQMLPATIVTTFKSADRIQYSPQFFGTWTSTDPDFFKLGKGLIRDRLKMQFPGGLPGDKGAGVETLKELWKRYKTVTRFDTAYWEGVVVGMIVERAALRAQQKHGKVDRDTINRAMETFANEDFGGILPPVTYTKTSHEASFRGRIVQVREDGSFRPLTDFYTPGKEKIRHLK
;
A
#
# COMPACT_ATOMS: atom_id res chain seq x y z
N MET A 1 -6.57 -8.74 10.12
CA MET A 1 -7.59 -9.51 9.38
C MET A 1 -7.66 -8.93 7.97
N GLN A 2 -7.64 -9.74 6.91
CA GLN A 2 -7.93 -9.24 5.56
C GLN A 2 -9.46 -9.20 5.42
N MET A 3 -10.02 -8.01 5.31
CA MET A 3 -11.46 -7.79 5.21
C MET A 3 -11.72 -6.73 4.16
N LEU A 4 -12.82 -6.89 3.44
CA LEU A 4 -13.31 -5.83 2.57
C LEU A 4 -13.96 -4.71 3.42
N PRO A 5 -13.96 -3.46 2.92
CA PRO A 5 -14.48 -2.28 3.61
C PRO A 5 -15.86 -2.44 4.26
N ALA A 6 -16.82 -3.04 3.54
CA ALA A 6 -18.18 -3.25 4.04
C ALA A 6 -18.23 -4.11 5.31
N THR A 7 -17.35 -5.12 5.39
CA THR A 7 -17.29 -6.01 6.56
C THR A 7 -16.70 -5.27 7.76
N ILE A 8 -15.75 -4.35 7.56
CA ILE A 8 -15.17 -3.55 8.64
C ILE A 8 -16.20 -2.58 9.21
N VAL A 9 -16.95 -1.90 8.34
CA VAL A 9 -18.06 -1.02 8.76
C VAL A 9 -19.08 -1.82 9.57
N THR A 10 -19.41 -3.04 9.14
CA THR A 10 -20.32 -3.94 9.86
C THR A 10 -19.78 -4.33 11.23
N THR A 11 -18.49 -4.65 11.32
CA THR A 11 -17.81 -4.92 12.59
C THR A 11 -17.86 -3.72 13.53
N PHE A 12 -17.63 -2.51 13.03
CA PHE A 12 -17.70 -1.29 13.86
C PHE A 12 -19.11 -1.04 14.41
N LYS A 13 -20.14 -1.19 13.57
CA LYS A 13 -21.55 -1.09 14.01
C LYS A 13 -21.88 -2.16 15.06
N SER A 14 -21.41 -3.38 14.85
CA SER A 14 -21.66 -4.50 15.77
C SER A 14 -20.98 -4.27 17.12
N ALA A 15 -19.74 -3.77 17.10
CA ALA A 15 -18.98 -3.43 18.30
C ALA A 15 -19.66 -2.30 19.09
N ASP A 16 -20.11 -1.22 18.42
CA ASP A 16 -20.85 -0.13 19.05
C ASP A 16 -22.16 -0.63 19.69
N ARG A 17 -22.88 -1.55 19.04
CA ARG A 17 -24.15 -2.13 19.55
C ARG A 17 -23.97 -2.87 20.88
N ILE A 18 -22.81 -3.49 21.10
CA ILE A 18 -22.49 -4.21 22.34
C ILE A 18 -21.56 -3.42 23.27
N GLN A 19 -21.37 -2.11 23.01
CA GLN A 19 -20.49 -1.23 23.77
C GLN A 19 -19.03 -1.75 23.86
N TYR A 20 -18.58 -2.44 22.83
CA TYR A 20 -17.23 -2.98 22.73
C TYR A 20 -16.32 -2.04 21.94
N SER A 21 -15.21 -1.61 22.55
CA SER A 21 -14.31 -0.57 21.99
C SER A 21 -12.85 -1.03 21.89
N PRO A 22 -12.54 -2.13 21.16
CA PRO A 22 -11.16 -2.56 20.97
C PRO A 22 -10.44 -1.71 19.93
N GLN A 23 -9.14 -1.94 19.82
CA GLN A 23 -8.35 -1.52 18.66
C GLN A 23 -8.50 -2.54 17.54
N PHE A 24 -8.82 -2.09 16.33
CA PHE A 24 -8.95 -2.94 15.15
C PHE A 24 -7.70 -2.85 14.27
N PHE A 25 -7.27 -4.00 13.74
CA PHE A 25 -6.11 -4.11 12.85
C PHE A 25 -6.51 -4.71 11.49
N GLY A 26 -6.41 -3.90 10.44
CA GLY A 26 -6.68 -4.26 9.05
C GLY A 26 -5.42 -4.32 8.17
N THR A 27 -5.63 -4.64 6.91
CA THR A 27 -4.65 -4.58 5.80
C THR A 27 -4.99 -3.41 4.88
N TRP A 28 -4.11 -2.98 3.98
CA TRP A 28 -4.42 -1.83 3.09
C TRP A 28 -5.64 -1.98 2.19
N THR A 29 -6.01 -3.23 1.91
CA THR A 29 -7.26 -3.62 1.20
C THR A 29 -8.53 -3.42 2.04
N SER A 30 -8.38 -3.02 3.30
CA SER A 30 -9.47 -2.70 4.23
C SER A 30 -10.11 -1.34 3.99
N THR A 31 -9.49 -0.50 3.16
CA THR A 31 -10.01 0.84 2.81
C THR A 31 -10.23 0.94 1.32
N ASP A 32 -11.34 1.53 0.92
CA ASP A 32 -11.65 1.97 -0.45
C ASP A 32 -12.30 3.37 -0.38
N PRO A 33 -12.66 4.00 -1.52
CA PRO A 33 -13.28 5.33 -1.49
C PRO A 33 -14.62 5.37 -0.72
N ASP A 34 -15.38 4.28 -0.74
CA ASP A 34 -16.70 4.17 -0.10
C ASP A 34 -16.59 3.90 1.40
N PHE A 35 -15.49 3.30 1.87
CA PHE A 35 -15.20 3.01 3.27
C PHE A 35 -15.39 4.24 4.16
N PHE A 36 -14.83 5.37 3.74
CA PHE A 36 -14.90 6.62 4.52
C PHE A 36 -16.30 7.23 4.51
N LYS A 37 -17.08 7.01 3.45
CA LYS A 37 -18.47 7.44 3.37
C LYS A 37 -19.36 6.59 4.29
N LEU A 38 -19.22 5.26 4.22
CA LEU A 38 -20.02 4.30 4.97
C LEU A 38 -19.61 4.21 6.45
N GLY A 39 -18.33 4.42 6.73
CA GLY A 39 -17.73 4.41 8.07
C GLY A 39 -17.82 5.74 8.81
N LYS A 40 -18.52 6.75 8.27
CA LYS A 40 -18.59 8.07 8.90
C LYS A 40 -19.16 8.01 10.32
N GLY A 41 -18.46 8.56 11.30
CA GLY A 41 -18.76 8.50 12.73
C GLY A 41 -18.41 7.16 13.40
N LEU A 42 -17.96 6.20 12.60
CA LEU A 42 -17.59 4.86 13.03
C LEU A 42 -16.07 4.63 12.97
N ILE A 43 -15.28 5.27 12.12
CA ILE A 43 -13.84 4.97 12.02
C ILE A 43 -13.09 5.50 13.25
N ARG A 44 -13.40 6.74 13.66
CA ARG A 44 -12.80 7.45 14.79
C ARG A 44 -11.26 7.33 14.72
N ASP A 45 -10.66 6.76 15.76
CA ASP A 45 -9.24 6.42 15.87
C ASP A 45 -9.01 4.91 16.07
N ARG A 46 -10.03 4.07 15.87
CA ARG A 46 -9.98 2.65 16.23
C ARG A 46 -9.41 1.71 15.17
N LEU A 47 -9.13 2.19 13.95
CA LEU A 47 -8.54 1.38 12.87
C LEU A 47 -7.06 1.67 12.64
N LYS A 48 -6.23 0.68 12.94
CA LYS A 48 -4.83 0.61 12.52
C LYS A 48 -4.71 -0.36 11.36
N MET A 49 -3.74 -0.12 10.49
CA MET A 49 -3.61 -0.83 9.24
C MET A 49 -2.17 -1.18 8.97
N GLN A 50 -1.89 -2.43 8.62
CA GLN A 50 -0.63 -2.80 8.01
C GLN A 50 -0.63 -2.29 6.56
N PHE A 51 0.40 -1.53 6.21
CA PHE A 51 0.53 -0.90 4.90
C PHE A 51 1.94 -1.13 4.33
N PRO A 52 2.08 -1.75 3.15
CA PRO A 52 3.36 -1.94 2.48
C PRO A 52 3.74 -0.78 1.56
N GLY A 53 3.16 0.41 1.73
CA GLY A 53 3.33 1.53 0.81
C GLY A 53 3.77 2.84 1.44
N GLY A 54 4.29 3.73 0.60
CA GLY A 54 4.50 5.14 0.86
C GLY A 54 3.17 5.91 0.91
N LEU A 55 3.12 6.95 1.73
CA LEU A 55 1.98 7.84 1.93
C LEU A 55 2.30 9.19 1.28
N PRO A 56 1.29 10.04 0.96
CA PRO A 56 1.54 11.35 0.35
C PRO A 56 2.45 12.27 1.16
N GLY A 57 2.53 12.09 2.48
CA GLY A 57 3.44 12.84 3.36
C GLY A 57 4.89 12.36 3.33
N ASP A 58 5.16 11.19 2.76
CA ASP A 58 6.52 10.66 2.65
C ASP A 58 7.30 11.37 1.54
N LYS A 59 8.63 11.26 1.61
CA LYS A 59 9.55 11.79 0.60
C LYS A 59 9.95 10.67 -0.36
N GLY A 60 10.05 10.97 -1.64
CA GLY A 60 10.62 10.07 -2.63
C GLY A 60 10.04 10.27 -4.02
N ALA A 61 10.82 9.98 -5.06
CA ALA A 61 10.43 10.22 -6.44
C ALA A 61 9.15 9.48 -6.84
N GLY A 62 8.93 8.25 -6.37
CA GLY A 62 7.71 7.51 -6.66
C GLY A 62 6.48 8.11 -5.96
N VAL A 63 6.65 8.65 -4.75
CA VAL A 63 5.57 9.36 -4.05
C VAL A 63 5.20 10.65 -4.80
N GLU A 64 6.19 11.35 -5.38
CA GLU A 64 5.92 12.50 -6.24
C GLU A 64 5.23 12.10 -7.55
N THR A 65 5.62 10.98 -8.17
CA THR A 65 4.91 10.41 -9.33
C THR A 65 3.44 10.13 -8.99
N LEU A 66 3.15 9.52 -7.84
CA LEU A 66 1.77 9.29 -7.38
C LEU A 66 0.98 10.60 -7.30
N LYS A 67 1.57 11.65 -6.70
CA LYS A 67 0.93 12.97 -6.58
C LYS A 67 0.69 13.62 -7.95
N GLU A 68 1.63 13.48 -8.87
CA GLU A 68 1.51 13.99 -10.24
C GLU A 68 0.36 13.29 -10.98
N LEU A 69 0.33 11.95 -10.98
CA LEU A 69 -0.72 11.17 -11.63
C LEU A 69 -2.09 11.51 -11.03
N TRP A 70 -2.17 11.60 -9.71
CA TRP A 70 -3.40 12.00 -9.02
C TRP A 70 -3.86 13.41 -9.46
N LYS A 71 -2.96 14.40 -9.46
CA LYS A 71 -3.27 15.78 -9.89
C LYS A 71 -3.70 15.84 -11.36
N ARG A 72 -3.07 15.04 -12.22
CA ARG A 72 -3.30 15.02 -13.67
C ARG A 72 -4.65 14.37 -14.00
N TYR A 73 -4.91 13.19 -13.46
CA TYR A 73 -6.07 12.38 -13.86
C TYR A 73 -7.31 12.62 -13.01
N LYS A 74 -7.17 13.08 -11.76
CA LYS A 74 -8.29 13.45 -10.86
C LYS A 74 -9.37 12.37 -10.73
N THR A 75 -9.00 11.11 -10.90
CA THR A 75 -9.91 9.95 -10.80
C THR A 75 -10.28 9.63 -9.35
N VAL A 76 -9.49 10.13 -8.39
CA VAL A 76 -9.76 10.06 -6.95
C VAL A 76 -9.69 11.47 -6.35
N THR A 77 -10.48 11.73 -5.30
CA THR A 77 -10.55 13.04 -4.63
C THR A 77 -9.64 13.16 -3.41
N ARG A 78 -9.13 12.03 -2.91
CA ARG A 78 -8.23 11.90 -1.77
C ARG A 78 -7.26 10.73 -2.03
N PHE A 79 -6.28 10.54 -1.15
CA PHE A 79 -5.41 9.37 -1.24
C PHE A 79 -6.24 8.10 -1.07
N ASP A 80 -6.05 7.18 -2.00
CA ASP A 80 -6.76 5.92 -2.07
C ASP A 80 -5.75 4.77 -2.23
N THR A 81 -5.91 3.72 -1.43
CA THR A 81 -4.96 2.60 -1.41
C THR A 81 -5.03 1.76 -2.69
N ALA A 82 -6.20 1.66 -3.34
CA ALA A 82 -6.31 0.96 -4.62
C ALA A 82 -5.68 1.78 -5.76
N TYR A 83 -5.82 3.12 -5.74
CA TYR A 83 -5.11 3.99 -6.68
C TYR A 83 -3.59 3.88 -6.51
N TRP A 84 -3.10 3.91 -5.28
CA TRP A 84 -1.68 3.68 -4.96
C TRP A 84 -1.20 2.32 -5.50
N GLU A 85 -1.96 1.25 -5.27
CA GLU A 85 -1.63 -0.10 -5.72
C GLU A 85 -1.52 -0.17 -7.25
N GLY A 86 -2.46 0.45 -7.96
CA GLY A 86 -2.41 0.54 -9.43
C GLY A 86 -1.17 1.26 -9.95
N VAL A 87 -0.77 2.38 -9.32
CA VAL A 87 0.46 3.10 -9.66
C VAL A 87 1.69 2.24 -9.41
N VAL A 88 1.77 1.58 -8.24
CA VAL A 88 2.89 0.70 -7.87
C VAL A 88 3.06 -0.44 -8.87
N VAL A 89 1.98 -1.17 -9.17
CA VAL A 89 2.02 -2.27 -10.15
C VAL A 89 2.42 -1.75 -11.53
N GLY A 90 1.86 -0.62 -11.95
CA GLY A 90 2.23 0.04 -13.20
C GLY A 90 3.73 0.34 -13.28
N MET A 91 4.32 0.93 -12.24
CA MET A 91 5.75 1.24 -12.18
C MET A 91 6.64 -0.02 -12.23
N ILE A 92 6.26 -1.09 -11.53
CA ILE A 92 6.99 -2.36 -11.53
C ILE A 92 6.99 -2.97 -12.93
N VAL A 93 5.81 -3.05 -13.57
CA VAL A 93 5.66 -3.64 -14.92
C VAL A 93 6.33 -2.79 -15.98
N GLU A 94 6.21 -1.46 -15.91
CA GLU A 94 6.92 -0.53 -16.80
C GLU A 94 8.43 -0.79 -16.74
N ARG A 95 9.00 -0.85 -15.54
CA ARG A 95 10.44 -1.10 -15.37
C ARG A 95 10.86 -2.46 -15.91
N ALA A 96 10.04 -3.48 -15.72
CA ALA A 96 10.28 -4.80 -16.27
C ALA A 96 10.26 -4.79 -17.80
N ALA A 97 9.30 -4.09 -18.42
CA ALA A 97 9.21 -3.95 -19.87
C ALA A 97 10.41 -3.19 -20.45
N LEU A 98 10.83 -2.08 -19.84
CA LEU A 98 12.03 -1.35 -20.25
C LEU A 98 13.28 -2.24 -20.17
N ARG A 99 13.44 -2.98 -19.08
CA ARG A 99 14.59 -3.87 -18.88
C ARG A 99 14.55 -5.08 -19.82
N ALA A 100 13.36 -5.60 -20.12
CA ALA A 100 13.15 -6.65 -21.11
C ALA A 100 13.58 -6.18 -22.52
N GLN A 101 13.15 -4.98 -22.93
CA GLN A 101 13.57 -4.38 -24.19
C GLN A 101 15.10 -4.17 -24.24
N GLN A 102 15.70 -3.65 -23.18
CA GLN A 102 17.14 -3.39 -23.11
C GLN A 102 17.99 -4.66 -23.15
N LYS A 103 17.59 -5.71 -22.45
CA LYS A 103 18.39 -6.95 -22.32
C LYS A 103 18.09 -7.99 -23.40
N HIS A 104 16.88 -8.00 -23.95
CA HIS A 104 16.40 -9.06 -24.84
C HIS A 104 15.88 -8.54 -26.19
N GLY A 105 15.83 -7.23 -26.40
CA GLY A 105 15.38 -6.61 -27.66
C GLY A 105 13.89 -6.79 -27.95
N LYS A 106 13.12 -7.42 -27.04
CA LYS A 106 11.68 -7.68 -27.19
C LYS A 106 10.97 -7.63 -25.84
N VAL A 107 9.72 -7.19 -25.87
CA VAL A 107 8.82 -7.17 -24.70
C VAL A 107 7.75 -8.24 -24.91
N ASP A 108 7.90 -9.36 -24.21
CA ASP A 108 6.91 -10.45 -24.17
C ASP A 108 6.84 -11.08 -22.77
N ARG A 109 5.98 -12.09 -22.60
CA ARG A 109 5.80 -12.78 -21.32
C ARG A 109 7.11 -13.32 -20.73
N ASP A 110 7.96 -13.94 -21.55
CA ASP A 110 9.21 -14.55 -21.08
C ASP A 110 10.21 -13.46 -20.68
N THR A 111 10.37 -12.45 -21.52
CA THR A 111 11.37 -11.40 -21.27
C THR A 111 10.98 -10.48 -20.12
N ILE A 112 9.70 -10.23 -19.89
CA ILE A 112 9.20 -9.50 -18.70
C ILE A 112 9.49 -10.29 -17.43
N ASN A 113 9.17 -11.60 -17.39
CA ASN A 113 9.45 -12.43 -16.21
C ASN A 113 10.94 -12.47 -15.90
N ARG A 114 11.77 -12.72 -16.91
CA ARG A 114 13.24 -12.73 -16.75
C ARG A 114 13.78 -11.36 -16.32
N ALA A 115 13.18 -10.27 -16.77
CA ALA A 115 13.55 -8.92 -16.35
C ALA A 115 13.17 -8.64 -14.89
N MET A 116 11.97 -9.05 -14.45
CA MET A 116 11.53 -8.95 -13.06
C MET A 116 12.42 -9.77 -12.14
N GLU A 117 12.81 -10.99 -12.53
CA GLU A 117 13.75 -11.84 -11.77
C GLU A 117 15.15 -11.22 -11.60
N THR A 118 15.48 -10.13 -12.31
CA THR A 118 16.72 -9.38 -12.05
C THR A 118 16.52 -8.20 -11.09
N PHE A 119 15.34 -8.03 -10.51
CA PHE A 119 15.09 -6.98 -9.51
C PHE A 119 15.72 -7.44 -8.21
N ALA A 120 16.72 -6.70 -7.74
CA ALA A 120 17.41 -6.96 -6.48
C ALA A 120 17.52 -5.64 -5.72
N ASN A 121 16.75 -5.50 -4.65
CA ASN A 121 16.55 -4.22 -3.94
C ASN A 121 16.20 -3.06 -4.88
N GLU A 122 15.37 -3.32 -5.88
CA GLU A 122 14.94 -2.33 -6.86
C GLU A 122 14.11 -1.25 -6.16
N ASP A 123 14.60 -0.01 -6.15
CA ASP A 123 13.94 1.12 -5.51
C ASP A 123 13.01 1.85 -6.50
N PHE A 124 11.78 2.08 -6.06
CA PHE A 124 10.75 2.82 -6.79
C PHE A 124 10.52 4.20 -6.19
N GLY A 125 11.52 4.76 -5.51
CA GLY A 125 11.49 6.10 -4.95
C GLY A 125 10.54 6.20 -3.76
N GLY A 126 10.57 5.21 -2.86
CA GLY A 126 9.85 5.23 -1.59
C GLY A 126 8.33 5.07 -1.65
N ILE A 127 7.74 4.87 -2.84
CA ILE A 127 6.30 4.57 -2.99
C ILE A 127 5.93 3.17 -2.45
N LEU A 128 6.91 2.27 -2.39
CA LEU A 128 6.88 0.99 -1.69
C LEU A 128 8.32 0.62 -1.25
N PRO A 129 8.50 -0.30 -0.30
CA PRO A 129 9.81 -0.84 0.02
C PRO A 129 10.49 -1.48 -1.19
N PRO A 130 11.84 -1.51 -1.24
CA PRO A 130 12.57 -2.09 -2.36
C PRO A 130 12.10 -3.50 -2.73
N VAL A 131 12.01 -3.75 -4.03
CA VAL A 131 11.48 -4.98 -4.62
C VAL A 131 12.61 -5.92 -4.99
N THR A 132 12.47 -7.17 -4.59
CA THR A 132 13.30 -8.27 -5.03
C THR A 132 12.43 -9.41 -5.53
N TYR A 133 12.72 -9.90 -6.72
CA TYR A 133 12.15 -11.12 -7.25
C TYR A 133 13.25 -12.11 -7.56
N THR A 134 12.99 -13.37 -7.32
CA THR A 134 13.86 -14.48 -7.73
C THR A 134 13.02 -15.51 -8.47
N LYS A 135 13.66 -16.48 -9.12
CA LYS A 135 12.97 -17.60 -9.78
C LYS A 135 12.02 -18.39 -8.87
N THR A 136 12.21 -18.30 -7.55
CA THR A 136 11.48 -19.09 -6.55
C THR A 136 10.76 -18.25 -5.51
N SER A 137 10.88 -16.92 -5.54
CA SER A 137 10.18 -16.01 -4.64
C SER A 137 9.69 -14.78 -5.40
N HIS A 138 8.36 -14.66 -5.48
CA HIS A 138 7.66 -13.61 -6.21
C HIS A 138 6.92 -12.64 -5.27
N GLU A 139 7.36 -12.54 -4.02
CA GLU A 139 6.66 -11.77 -2.97
C GLU A 139 7.02 -10.28 -2.98
N ALA A 140 8.00 -9.87 -3.80
CA ALA A 140 8.53 -8.51 -3.94
C ALA A 140 9.23 -7.97 -2.69
N SER A 141 8.50 -7.80 -1.60
CA SER A 141 9.01 -7.28 -0.34
C SER A 141 8.18 -7.77 0.84
N PHE A 142 8.85 -8.06 1.96
CA PHE A 142 8.22 -8.41 3.23
C PHE A 142 8.20 -7.26 4.24
N ARG A 143 8.53 -6.04 3.78
CA ARG A 143 8.53 -4.86 4.65
C ARG A 143 7.18 -4.19 4.61
N GLY A 144 6.70 -3.79 5.78
CA GLY A 144 5.49 -2.99 5.93
C GLY A 144 5.59 -2.12 7.16
N ARG A 145 4.60 -1.25 7.35
CA ARG A 145 4.48 -0.40 8.53
C ARG A 145 3.05 -0.40 9.04
N ILE A 146 2.87 0.05 10.28
CA ILE A 146 1.54 0.31 10.83
C ILE A 146 1.19 1.77 10.61
N VAL A 147 0.01 2.02 10.07
CA VAL A 147 -0.57 3.36 9.90
C VAL A 147 -1.89 3.46 10.65
N GLN A 148 -2.19 4.64 11.18
CA GLN A 148 -3.51 5.01 11.68
C GLN A 148 -4.37 5.42 10.49
N VAL A 149 -5.54 4.81 10.35
CA VAL A 149 -6.59 5.28 9.44
C VAL A 149 -7.42 6.31 10.20
N ARG A 150 -7.57 7.51 9.64
CA ARG A 150 -8.34 8.59 10.27
C ARG A 150 -9.67 8.80 9.57
N GLU A 151 -10.63 9.30 10.33
CA GLU A 151 -11.98 9.64 9.89
C GLU A 151 -12.02 10.60 8.68
N ASP A 152 -11.05 11.51 8.58
CA ASP A 152 -10.93 12.47 7.47
C ASP A 152 -10.44 11.83 6.15
N GLY A 153 -10.11 10.55 6.14
CA GLY A 153 -9.55 9.85 4.99
C GLY A 153 -8.03 9.96 4.87
N SER A 154 -7.36 10.59 5.83
CA SER A 154 -5.90 10.62 5.89
C SER A 154 -5.35 9.41 6.63
N PHE A 155 -4.08 9.12 6.34
CA PHE A 155 -3.33 8.04 6.98
C PHE A 155 -2.11 8.65 7.66
N ARG A 156 -1.85 8.26 8.91
CA ARG A 156 -0.64 8.67 9.66
C ARG A 156 0.23 7.45 9.95
N PRO A 157 1.52 7.44 9.59
CA PRO A 157 2.40 6.36 9.99
C PRO A 157 2.58 6.36 11.52
N LEU A 158 2.44 5.18 12.13
CA LEU A 158 2.68 4.92 13.56
C LEU A 158 4.01 4.20 13.79
N THR A 159 4.57 3.60 12.75
CA THR A 159 5.86 2.93 12.76
C THR A 159 6.62 3.24 11.48
N ASP A 160 7.93 2.99 11.49
CA ASP A 160 8.70 2.82 10.27
C ASP A 160 8.38 1.51 9.56
N PHE A 161 8.98 1.31 8.39
CA PHE A 161 8.97 0.04 7.70
C PHE A 161 9.84 -1.00 8.43
N TYR A 162 9.28 -2.17 8.66
CA TYR A 162 9.94 -3.30 9.29
C TYR A 162 9.50 -4.62 8.63
N THR A 163 10.31 -5.65 8.80
CA THR A 163 10.04 -7.02 8.42
C THR A 163 9.48 -7.77 9.63
N PRO A 164 8.20 -8.20 9.59
CA PRO A 164 7.59 -8.92 10.70
C PRO A 164 8.41 -10.16 11.10
N GLY A 165 8.61 -10.36 12.41
CA GLY A 165 9.37 -11.48 12.96
C GLY A 165 10.90 -11.39 12.81
N LYS A 166 11.43 -10.38 12.11
CA LYS A 166 12.89 -10.20 11.94
C LYS A 166 13.41 -8.89 12.53
N GLU A 167 12.68 -7.79 12.34
CA GLU A 167 13.10 -6.46 12.78
C GLU A 167 12.31 -6.01 14.02
N LYS A 168 12.95 -5.24 14.90
CA LYS A 168 12.25 -4.56 16.00
C LYS A 168 11.40 -3.42 15.43
N ILE A 169 10.15 -3.32 15.88
CA ILE A 169 9.24 -2.26 15.46
C ILE A 169 9.69 -0.93 16.10
N ARG A 170 9.99 0.07 15.27
CA ARG A 170 10.25 1.44 15.72
C ARG A 170 8.95 2.25 15.65
N HIS A 171 8.50 2.75 16.79
CA HIS A 171 7.32 3.61 16.88
C HIS A 171 7.68 5.05 16.55
N LEU A 172 6.82 5.70 15.77
CA LEU A 172 6.91 7.12 15.44
C LEU A 172 6.11 7.94 16.45
N LYS A 173 6.66 9.10 16.85
CA LYS A 173 6.01 10.04 17.78
C LYS A 173 4.91 10.87 17.09
#